data_AF-A0A651GV04-F1
#
_entry.id   AF-A0A651GV04-F1
#
_cell.length_a   1.000
_cell.length_b   1.000
_cell.length_c   1.000
_cell.angle_alpha   90.00
_cell.angle_beta   90.00
_cell.angle_gamma   90.00
#
_symmetry.space_group_name_H-M   'P 1'
#
loop_
_entity.id
_entity.type
_entity.pdbx_description
1 polymer ?
#
loop_
_entity_poly.entity_id
_entity_poly.type
_entity_poly.pdbx_seq_one_letter_code
_entity_poly.pdbx_strand_id
1 'polypeptide(L)'
;MNASDINTAAIAFIHGSITILPESLCGSEGAFLNEFLSLEPVSPNDVSELCVQLIRWQESIADDTCAVGVCARMVELAASDTFHPGLHSVMEAIDQRCSSDLPTIVLAELHFAQAALASQQHGESAFEDPFLCGLCLLVEHDYEYSWRLRQYALYLALRGRLCEIDDCLSRDPADEEELVDLAAVTSADFDALRFIDAVETGRIDDAQAIAYATSEEALDGRLGALMAAYDTVLMTWQKSVLGLVLDEDAGNSDDPLTLSLDMLMRRDRGGLLHLIETWNYEEIDTASTLYGYQSLRLALALRDEELASTLLERRRSAGLKHWLDDVMEARLQLLAGDLAAASLSFCRAIRRAEAYHALGRVDIELRLAIETSPMQVMYLGHRISEKASWNYPLNPFTAVKKGVSRDDAIEAWRDSLSND
;
A
#
# COMPACT_ATOMS: atom_id res chain seq x y z
N MET A 1 11.56 9.22 -12.82
CA MET A 1 10.58 8.14 -12.69
C MET A 1 9.24 8.81 -12.49
N ASN A 2 8.26 8.57 -13.36
CA ASN A 2 6.96 9.24 -13.26
C ASN A 2 6.05 8.51 -12.23
N ALA A 3 4.89 9.07 -11.89
CA ALA A 3 3.94 8.47 -10.94
C ALA A 3 3.50 7.04 -11.34
N SER A 4 3.34 6.79 -12.64
CA SER A 4 2.98 5.47 -13.18
C SER A 4 4.08 4.45 -12.95
N ASP A 5 5.35 4.83 -13.10
CA ASP A 5 6.49 3.96 -12.86
C ASP A 5 6.61 3.58 -11.37
N ILE A 6 6.37 4.54 -10.46
CA ILE A 6 6.35 4.31 -9.00
C ILE A 6 5.23 3.34 -8.62
N ASN A 7 4.02 3.57 -9.15
CA ASN A 7 2.88 2.72 -8.86
C ASN A 7 3.08 1.31 -9.43
N THR A 8 3.61 1.21 -10.66
CA THR A 8 3.95 -0.08 -11.29
C THR A 8 5.02 -0.82 -10.49
N ALA A 9 6.06 -0.14 -10.04
CA ALA A 9 7.12 -0.74 -9.22
C ALA A 9 6.58 -1.19 -7.85
N ALA A 10 5.72 -0.39 -7.21
CA ALA A 10 5.08 -0.73 -5.94
C ALA A 10 4.12 -1.93 -6.09
N ILE A 11 3.26 -1.93 -7.10
CA ILE A 11 2.35 -3.03 -7.41
C ILE A 11 3.14 -4.31 -7.74
N ALA A 12 4.17 -4.21 -8.58
CA ALA A 12 5.03 -5.35 -8.93
C ALA A 12 5.84 -5.87 -7.72
N PHE A 13 6.13 -5.02 -6.74
CA PHE A 13 6.77 -5.42 -5.49
C PHE A 13 5.78 -6.08 -4.53
N ILE A 14 4.60 -5.49 -4.32
CA ILE A 14 3.52 -6.00 -3.46
C ILE A 14 3.01 -7.35 -3.98
N HIS A 15 2.83 -7.48 -5.30
CA HIS A 15 2.38 -8.72 -5.93
C HIS A 15 3.51 -9.75 -6.11
N GLY A 16 4.76 -9.37 -5.82
CA GLY A 16 5.92 -10.26 -5.83
C GLY A 16 6.23 -10.86 -7.20
N SER A 17 7.35 -10.47 -7.81
CA SER A 17 8.03 -11.37 -8.74
C SER A 17 8.57 -12.55 -7.91
N ILE A 18 7.97 -13.74 -8.05
CA ILE A 18 8.28 -14.92 -7.25
C ILE A 18 9.76 -15.31 -7.41
N THR A 19 10.41 -15.62 -6.28
CA THR A 19 11.73 -16.26 -6.26
C THR A 19 11.53 -17.75 -6.47
N ILE A 20 12.22 -18.33 -7.46
CA ILE A 20 12.23 -19.78 -7.70
C ILE A 20 12.77 -20.46 -6.43
N LEU A 21 12.02 -21.42 -5.86
CA LEU A 21 12.44 -22.22 -4.70
C LEU A 21 13.86 -22.80 -4.95
N PRO A 22 14.74 -22.85 -3.93
CA PRO A 22 16.07 -23.44 -4.06
C PRO A 22 15.99 -24.88 -4.61
N GLU A 23 16.82 -25.21 -5.61
CA GLU A 23 16.91 -26.57 -6.21
C GLU A 23 17.11 -27.67 -5.16
N SER A 24 17.65 -27.34 -3.98
CA SER A 24 17.88 -28.25 -2.86
C SER A 24 16.61 -28.81 -2.20
N LEU A 25 15.44 -28.21 -2.43
CA LEU A 25 14.15 -28.72 -1.92
C LEU A 25 13.47 -29.70 -2.89
N CYS A 26 13.96 -29.83 -4.12
CA CYS A 26 13.38 -30.69 -5.14
C CYS A 26 14.24 -31.95 -5.32
N GLY A 27 13.79 -33.09 -4.79
CA GLY A 27 14.39 -34.40 -5.05
C GLY A 27 14.26 -34.84 -6.52
N SER A 28 14.33 -36.15 -6.81
CA SER A 28 14.18 -36.71 -8.18
C SER A 28 12.85 -36.35 -8.88
N GLU A 29 11.88 -35.80 -8.16
CA GLU A 29 10.60 -35.28 -8.66
C GLU A 29 10.71 -33.85 -9.24
N GLY A 30 11.81 -33.14 -8.96
CA GLY A 30 12.13 -31.84 -9.55
C GLY A 30 12.31 -31.86 -11.06
N ALA A 31 12.53 -33.03 -11.67
CA ALA A 31 12.59 -33.18 -13.12
C ALA A 31 11.24 -32.90 -13.80
N PHE A 32 10.12 -33.32 -13.18
CA PHE A 32 8.78 -33.02 -13.70
C PHE A 32 8.44 -31.55 -13.47
N LEU A 33 8.77 -30.99 -12.30
CA LEU A 33 8.57 -29.57 -12.03
C LEU A 33 9.39 -28.71 -13.00
N ASN A 34 10.64 -29.06 -13.31
CA ASN A 34 11.48 -28.36 -14.28
C ASN A 34 10.99 -28.53 -15.73
N GLU A 35 10.53 -29.72 -16.12
CA GLU A 35 9.89 -29.96 -17.42
C GLU A 35 8.58 -29.16 -17.55
N PHE A 36 7.80 -29.08 -16.48
CA PHE A 36 6.55 -28.34 -16.39
C PHE A 36 6.76 -26.81 -16.36
N LEU A 37 7.77 -26.31 -15.63
CA LEU A 37 8.18 -24.91 -15.59
C LEU A 37 8.81 -24.45 -16.91
N SER A 38 9.27 -25.38 -17.76
CA SER A 38 9.83 -25.09 -19.08
C SER A 38 8.79 -24.99 -20.22
N LEU A 39 7.49 -25.15 -19.91
CA LEU A 39 6.41 -24.96 -20.88
C LEU A 39 6.28 -23.47 -21.28
N GLU A 40 6.27 -23.18 -22.58
CA GLU A 40 6.05 -21.83 -23.13
C GLU A 40 4.72 -21.20 -22.63
N PRO A 41 4.62 -19.85 -22.59
CA PRO A 41 3.42 -19.16 -22.13
C PRO A 41 2.18 -19.66 -22.89
N VAL A 42 1.28 -20.28 -22.13
CA VAL A 42 0.11 -20.99 -22.64
C VAL A 42 -1.00 -19.98 -22.97
N SER A 43 -1.81 -20.26 -24.00
CA SER A 43 -2.94 -19.37 -24.33
C SER A 43 -3.95 -19.35 -23.18
N PRO A 44 -4.80 -18.31 -23.04
CA PRO A 44 -5.76 -18.21 -21.94
C PRO A 44 -6.63 -19.46 -21.77
N ASN A 45 -7.11 -20.06 -22.87
CA ASN A 45 -7.92 -21.28 -22.80
C ASN A 45 -7.17 -22.49 -22.23
N ASP A 46 -5.84 -22.50 -22.32
CA ASP A 46 -5.01 -23.58 -21.84
C ASP A 46 -4.72 -23.46 -20.34
N VAL A 47 -4.85 -22.27 -19.72
CA VAL A 47 -4.63 -22.08 -18.27
C VAL A 47 -5.69 -22.84 -17.45
N SER A 48 -6.94 -22.87 -17.90
CA SER A 48 -7.99 -23.64 -17.22
C SER A 48 -7.77 -25.15 -17.34
N GLU A 49 -7.31 -25.60 -18.52
CA GLU A 49 -6.90 -26.99 -18.74
C GLU A 49 -5.67 -27.34 -17.88
N LEU A 50 -4.71 -26.42 -17.75
CA LEU A 50 -3.52 -26.55 -16.92
C LEU A 50 -3.87 -26.66 -15.44
N CYS A 51 -4.79 -25.84 -14.93
CA CYS A 51 -5.28 -25.92 -13.56
C CYS A 51 -6.01 -27.25 -13.31
N VAL A 52 -6.83 -27.73 -14.25
CA VAL A 52 -7.47 -29.05 -14.16
C VAL A 52 -6.44 -30.18 -14.19
N GLN A 53 -5.39 -30.06 -14.99
CA GLN A 53 -4.28 -31.02 -15.05
C GLN A 53 -3.46 -31.02 -13.76
N LEU A 54 -3.20 -29.84 -13.17
CA LEU A 54 -2.52 -29.69 -11.88
C LEU A 54 -3.33 -30.31 -10.74
N ILE A 55 -4.66 -30.10 -10.69
CA ILE A 55 -5.54 -30.75 -9.72
C ILE A 55 -5.51 -32.27 -9.88
N ARG A 56 -5.62 -32.78 -11.11
CA ARG A 56 -5.58 -34.23 -11.39
C ARG A 56 -4.22 -34.85 -11.10
N TRP A 57 -3.14 -34.11 -11.29
CA TRP A 57 -1.78 -34.52 -10.98
C TRP A 57 -1.56 -34.56 -9.46
N GLN A 58 -2.03 -33.54 -8.73
CA GLN A 58 -2.04 -33.55 -7.27
C GLN A 58 -2.82 -34.75 -6.72
N GLU A 59 -3.98 -35.08 -7.30
CA GLU A 59 -4.76 -36.28 -6.94
C GLU A 59 -3.99 -37.59 -7.17
N SER A 60 -2.93 -37.58 -7.99
CA SER A 60 -2.12 -38.77 -8.32
C SER A 60 -0.86 -38.94 -7.47
N ILE A 61 -0.49 -37.93 -6.66
CA ILE A 61 0.73 -37.94 -5.85
C ILE A 61 0.34 -37.97 -4.38
N ALA A 62 0.90 -38.93 -3.64
CA ALA A 62 0.60 -39.13 -2.22
C ALA A 62 1.44 -38.23 -1.28
N ASP A 63 2.22 -37.30 -1.84
CA ASP A 63 3.23 -36.51 -1.13
C ASP A 63 2.89 -35.02 -1.13
N ASP A 64 2.85 -34.43 0.06
CA ASP A 64 2.37 -33.06 0.33
C ASP A 64 3.24 -31.98 -0.32
N THR A 65 4.49 -32.32 -0.66
CA THR A 65 5.49 -31.44 -1.27
C THR A 65 5.09 -30.96 -2.67
N CYS A 66 4.30 -31.75 -3.42
CA CYS A 66 3.84 -31.39 -4.76
C CYS A 66 2.70 -30.36 -4.78
N ALA A 67 1.88 -30.29 -3.71
CA ALA A 67 0.80 -29.30 -3.59
C ALA A 67 1.36 -27.86 -3.50
N VAL A 68 2.51 -27.68 -2.84
CA VAL A 68 3.22 -26.40 -2.73
C VAL A 68 3.61 -25.87 -4.11
N GLY A 69 4.13 -26.73 -4.99
CA GLY A 69 4.53 -26.35 -6.36
C GLY A 69 3.36 -25.94 -7.25
N VAL A 70 2.20 -26.60 -7.09
CA VAL A 70 0.95 -26.21 -7.79
C VAL A 70 0.45 -24.85 -7.33
N CYS A 71 0.40 -24.63 -6.01
CA CYS A 71 0.00 -23.35 -5.44
C CYS A 71 0.95 -22.22 -5.85
N ALA A 72 2.26 -22.43 -5.84
CA ALA A 72 3.24 -21.45 -6.29
C ALA A 72 3.06 -21.06 -7.77
N ARG A 73 2.82 -22.04 -8.66
CA ARG A 73 2.56 -21.75 -10.09
C ARG A 73 1.21 -21.09 -10.32
N MET A 74 0.21 -21.39 -9.49
CA MET A 74 -1.07 -20.69 -9.51
C MET A 74 -0.96 -19.23 -9.06
N VAL A 75 -0.18 -18.96 -8.01
CA VAL A 75 0.17 -17.58 -7.59
C VAL A 75 0.88 -16.87 -8.74
N GLU A 76 1.80 -17.54 -9.43
CA GLU A 76 2.52 -16.99 -10.58
C GLU A 76 1.59 -16.63 -11.75
N LEU A 77 0.62 -17.52 -12.06
CA LEU A 77 -0.39 -17.27 -13.08
C LEU A 77 -1.35 -16.15 -12.67
N ALA A 78 -1.67 -16.01 -11.37
CA ALA A 78 -2.48 -14.93 -10.81
C ALA A 78 -1.77 -13.57 -10.84
N ALA A 79 -0.45 -13.57 -10.61
CA ALA A 79 0.40 -12.40 -10.59
C ALA A 79 0.76 -11.88 -12.00
N SER A 80 0.54 -12.68 -13.04
CA SER A 80 0.66 -12.21 -14.42
C SER A 80 -0.42 -11.16 -14.75
N ASP A 81 -0.05 -10.08 -15.44
CA ASP A 81 -0.95 -8.95 -15.80
C ASP A 81 -2.20 -9.37 -16.60
N THR A 82 -2.24 -10.62 -17.07
CA THR A 82 -3.42 -11.22 -17.70
C THR A 82 -4.29 -11.90 -16.65
N PHE A 83 -5.19 -11.12 -16.04
CA PHE A 83 -6.28 -11.63 -15.21
C PHE A 83 -7.00 -12.79 -15.93
N HIS A 84 -6.94 -13.98 -15.34
CA HIS A 84 -7.61 -15.16 -15.89
C HIS A 84 -8.90 -15.44 -15.10
N PRO A 85 -10.10 -15.34 -15.72
CA PRO A 85 -11.38 -15.59 -15.04
C PRO A 85 -11.47 -16.96 -14.36
N GLY A 86 -10.73 -17.94 -14.86
CA GLY A 86 -10.66 -19.28 -14.28
C GLY A 86 -9.97 -19.35 -12.90
N LEU A 87 -9.17 -18.35 -12.51
CA LEU A 87 -8.41 -18.41 -11.27
C LEU A 87 -9.34 -18.43 -10.03
N HIS A 88 -10.42 -17.66 -10.08
CA HIS A 88 -11.44 -17.64 -9.02
C HIS A 88 -12.07 -19.02 -8.80
N SER A 89 -12.47 -19.70 -9.88
CA SER A 89 -13.05 -21.05 -9.81
C SER A 89 -12.07 -22.08 -9.24
N VAL A 90 -10.77 -21.92 -9.47
CA VAL A 90 -9.77 -22.83 -8.90
C VAL A 90 -9.58 -22.55 -7.40
N MET A 91 -9.60 -21.28 -6.99
CA MET A 91 -9.47 -20.92 -5.59
C MET A 91 -10.70 -21.36 -4.76
N GLU A 92 -11.91 -21.21 -5.29
CA GLU A 92 -13.12 -21.80 -4.68
C GLU A 92 -13.02 -23.33 -4.59
N ALA A 93 -12.52 -23.99 -5.63
CA ALA A 93 -12.37 -25.45 -5.63
C ALA A 93 -11.33 -25.94 -4.60
N ILE A 94 -10.24 -25.19 -4.39
CA ILE A 94 -9.25 -25.47 -3.35
C ILE A 94 -9.87 -25.26 -1.98
N ASP A 95 -10.49 -24.10 -1.72
CA ASP A 95 -11.11 -23.78 -0.44
C ASP A 95 -12.17 -24.83 -0.02
N GLN A 96 -13.01 -25.25 -0.96
CA GLN A 96 -14.02 -26.29 -0.73
C GLN A 96 -13.45 -27.69 -0.45
N ARG A 97 -12.27 -28.01 -1.00
CA ARG A 97 -11.67 -29.36 -0.91
C ARG A 97 -10.65 -29.50 0.22
N CYS A 98 -10.10 -28.40 0.70
CA CYS A 98 -8.84 -28.41 1.45
C CYS A 98 -8.91 -27.86 2.88
N SER A 99 -10.10 -27.52 3.38
CA SER A 99 -10.27 -26.67 4.58
C SER A 99 -9.86 -27.28 5.93
N SER A 100 -9.38 -28.52 6.03
CA SER A 100 -8.87 -29.06 7.31
C SER A 100 -7.46 -29.69 7.29
N ASP A 101 -6.93 -30.10 6.13
CA ASP A 101 -5.78 -31.02 6.08
C ASP A 101 -4.54 -30.46 5.34
N LEU A 102 -4.59 -29.22 4.84
CA LEU A 102 -3.43 -28.65 4.14
C LEU A 102 -2.29 -28.27 5.10
N PRO A 103 -1.03 -28.45 4.68
CA PRO A 103 0.11 -27.86 5.37
C PRO A 103 -0.04 -26.35 5.51
N THR A 104 0.34 -25.81 6.67
CA THR A 104 0.20 -24.38 7.02
C THR A 104 0.82 -23.44 5.99
N ILE A 105 1.98 -23.80 5.42
CA ILE A 105 2.66 -23.02 4.38
C ILE A 105 1.83 -22.92 3.08
N VAL A 106 1.13 -24.00 2.70
CA VAL A 106 0.27 -24.00 1.50
C VAL A 106 -0.95 -23.10 1.72
N LEU A 107 -1.54 -23.15 2.92
CA LEU A 107 -2.63 -22.26 3.30
C LEU A 107 -2.19 -20.79 3.27
N ALA A 108 -0.98 -20.49 3.75
CA ALA A 108 -0.43 -19.14 3.70
C ALA A 108 -0.30 -18.62 2.25
N GLU A 109 0.28 -19.43 1.36
CA GLU A 109 0.42 -19.08 -0.06
C GLU A 109 -0.93 -18.90 -0.78
N LEU A 110 -1.92 -19.74 -0.46
CA LEU A 110 -3.27 -19.57 -0.99
C LEU A 110 -3.86 -18.22 -0.57
N HIS A 111 -3.66 -17.81 0.69
CA HIS A 111 -4.11 -16.51 1.18
C HIS A 111 -3.37 -15.33 0.52
N PHE A 112 -2.08 -15.44 0.22
CA PHE A 112 -1.36 -14.41 -0.54
C PHE A 112 -1.85 -14.32 -1.99
N ALA A 113 -2.18 -15.45 -2.63
CA ALA A 113 -2.84 -15.44 -3.94
C ALA A 113 -4.24 -14.79 -3.87
N GLN A 114 -5.01 -15.06 -2.81
CA GLN A 114 -6.30 -14.42 -2.55
C GLN A 114 -6.15 -12.92 -2.42
N ALA A 115 -5.13 -12.44 -1.70
CA ALA A 115 -4.85 -11.02 -1.55
C ALA A 115 -4.60 -10.35 -2.90
N ALA A 116 -3.72 -10.94 -3.72
CA ALA A 116 -3.42 -10.42 -5.05
C ALA A 116 -4.65 -10.41 -5.97
N LEU A 117 -5.41 -11.52 -6.00
CA LEU A 117 -6.63 -11.61 -6.81
C LEU A 117 -7.69 -10.60 -6.34
N ALA A 118 -7.91 -10.50 -5.03
CA ALA A 118 -8.87 -9.57 -4.46
C ALA A 118 -8.50 -8.12 -4.77
N SER A 119 -7.21 -7.77 -4.69
CA SER A 119 -6.69 -6.46 -5.09
C SER A 119 -7.04 -6.12 -6.55
N GLN A 120 -6.85 -7.08 -7.47
CA GLN A 120 -7.17 -6.90 -8.89
C GLN A 120 -8.68 -6.77 -9.15
N GLN A 121 -9.53 -7.55 -8.45
CA GLN A 121 -10.98 -7.61 -8.70
C GLN A 121 -11.77 -6.50 -7.99
N HIS A 122 -11.32 -6.12 -6.80
CA HIS A 122 -12.09 -5.30 -5.86
C HIS A 122 -11.31 -4.07 -5.39
N GLY A 123 -10.13 -3.82 -5.97
CA GLY A 123 -9.27 -2.71 -5.62
C GLY A 123 -8.37 -3.00 -4.43
N GLU A 124 -7.41 -2.11 -4.20
CA GLU A 124 -6.29 -2.36 -3.28
C GLU A 124 -6.71 -2.53 -1.80
N SER A 125 -7.89 -2.05 -1.41
CA SER A 125 -8.43 -2.30 -0.06
C SER A 125 -8.77 -3.77 0.21
N ALA A 126 -8.99 -4.57 -0.83
CA ALA A 126 -9.31 -5.99 -0.69
C ALA A 126 -8.05 -6.88 -0.54
N PHE A 127 -6.86 -6.31 -0.69
CA PHE A 127 -5.58 -6.99 -0.50
C PHE A 127 -5.34 -7.40 0.95
N GLU A 128 -5.65 -6.51 1.89
CA GLU A 128 -5.12 -6.56 3.26
C GLU A 128 -5.59 -7.78 4.04
N ASP A 129 -6.89 -8.07 3.99
CA ASP A 129 -7.51 -9.14 4.78
C ASP A 129 -6.93 -10.54 4.50
N PRO A 130 -6.91 -11.03 3.24
CA PRO A 130 -6.30 -12.32 2.96
C PRO A 130 -4.79 -12.29 3.23
N PHE A 131 -4.11 -11.18 2.97
CA PHE A 131 -2.65 -11.10 3.19
C PHE A 131 -2.30 -11.28 4.66
N LEU A 132 -3.04 -10.62 5.56
CA LEU A 132 -2.91 -10.78 7.00
C LEU A 132 -3.17 -12.22 7.45
N CYS A 133 -4.18 -12.88 6.87
CA CYS A 133 -4.46 -14.30 7.15
C CYS A 133 -3.27 -15.18 6.78
N GLY A 134 -2.65 -14.94 5.62
CA GLY A 134 -1.45 -15.63 5.18
C GLY A 134 -0.25 -15.40 6.10
N LEU A 135 0.00 -14.14 6.48
CA LEU A 135 1.08 -13.78 7.41
C LEU A 135 0.92 -14.46 8.77
N CYS A 136 -0.30 -14.54 9.30
CA CYS A 136 -0.59 -15.19 10.59
C CYS A 136 -0.40 -16.72 10.59
N LEU A 137 -0.25 -17.34 9.42
CA LEU A 137 0.02 -18.77 9.30
C LEU A 137 1.53 -19.08 9.28
N LEU A 138 2.36 -18.12 8.90
CA LEU A 138 3.80 -18.31 8.83
C LEU A 138 4.44 -18.28 10.23
N VAL A 139 5.55 -19.00 10.38
CA VAL A 139 6.30 -19.03 11.64
C VAL A 139 7.11 -17.74 11.75
N GLU A 140 6.95 -17.01 12.86
CA GLU A 140 7.80 -15.86 13.17
C GLU A 140 9.27 -16.31 13.12
N HIS A 141 10.13 -15.50 12.50
CA HIS A 141 11.57 -15.78 12.25
C HIS A 141 11.90 -16.66 11.03
N ASP A 142 10.92 -17.16 10.27
CA ASP A 142 11.19 -17.78 8.97
C ASP A 142 11.55 -16.72 7.89
N TYR A 143 12.27 -17.16 6.86
CA TYR A 143 12.56 -16.38 5.65
C TYR A 143 11.29 -15.84 5.04
N GLU A 144 10.34 -16.74 4.81
CA GLU A 144 9.10 -16.43 4.10
C GLU A 144 8.30 -15.41 4.89
N TYR A 145 8.24 -15.55 6.23
CA TYR A 145 7.60 -14.57 7.09
C TYR A 145 8.25 -13.19 6.94
N SER A 146 9.57 -13.10 6.99
CA SER A 146 10.31 -11.83 6.90
C SER A 146 10.11 -11.16 5.55
N TRP A 147 10.14 -11.94 4.47
CA TRP A 147 9.89 -11.47 3.10
C TRP A 147 8.45 -10.97 2.92
N ARG A 148 7.44 -11.74 3.35
CA ARG A 148 6.03 -11.34 3.26
C ARG A 148 5.71 -10.16 4.18
N LEU A 149 6.33 -10.09 5.36
CA LEU A 149 6.20 -8.94 6.25
C LEU A 149 6.74 -7.68 5.58
N ARG A 150 7.86 -7.76 4.85
CA ARG A 150 8.40 -6.64 4.06
C ARG A 150 7.43 -6.18 2.98
N GLN A 151 6.76 -7.10 2.27
CA GLN A 151 5.73 -6.76 1.27
C GLN A 151 4.54 -6.02 1.92
N TYR A 152 4.05 -6.51 3.05
CA TYR A 152 2.96 -5.86 3.78
C TYR A 152 3.38 -4.52 4.39
N ALA A 153 4.61 -4.42 4.87
CA ALA A 153 5.19 -3.17 5.35
C ALA A 153 5.27 -2.12 4.24
N LEU A 154 5.63 -2.50 3.00
CA LEU A 154 5.54 -1.58 1.87
C LEU A 154 4.11 -1.14 1.60
N TYR A 155 3.16 -2.09 1.57
CA TYR A 155 1.73 -1.78 1.40
C TYR A 155 1.24 -0.73 2.42
N LEU A 156 1.64 -0.87 3.69
CA LEU A 156 1.27 0.05 4.77
C LEU A 156 2.03 1.38 4.70
N ALA A 157 3.33 1.36 4.40
CA ALA A 157 4.16 2.57 4.31
C ALA A 157 3.65 3.52 3.21
N LEU A 158 3.26 2.99 2.06
CA LEU A 158 2.66 3.75 0.96
C LEU A 158 1.30 4.38 1.31
N ARG A 159 0.72 4.02 2.46
CA ARG A 159 -0.53 4.57 2.99
C ARG A 159 -0.34 5.36 4.28
N GLY A 160 0.91 5.57 4.70
CA GLY A 160 1.22 6.18 5.98
C GLY A 160 0.65 5.40 7.17
N ARG A 161 0.60 4.07 7.09
CA ARG A 161 0.03 3.15 8.10
C ARG A 161 1.08 2.21 8.69
N LEU A 162 2.37 2.44 8.45
CA LEU A 162 3.43 1.51 8.86
C LEU A 162 3.48 1.29 10.37
N CYS A 163 3.12 2.31 11.15
CA CYS A 163 3.05 2.25 12.60
C CYS A 163 2.16 1.12 13.13
N GLU A 164 1.21 0.62 12.35
CA GLU A 164 0.36 -0.51 12.73
C GLU A 164 1.16 -1.78 13.01
N ILE A 165 2.30 -1.95 12.34
CA ILE A 165 3.18 -3.13 12.49
C ILE A 165 4.55 -2.78 13.07
N ASP A 166 4.74 -1.60 13.66
CA ASP A 166 6.08 -1.16 14.11
C ASP A 166 6.71 -2.13 15.12
N ASP A 167 5.90 -2.69 16.03
CA ASP A 167 6.30 -3.75 16.97
C ASP A 167 6.81 -5.04 16.28
N CYS A 168 6.42 -5.29 15.03
CA CYS A 168 6.92 -6.41 14.22
C CYS A 168 8.20 -6.06 13.45
N LEU A 169 8.46 -4.76 13.25
CA LEU A 169 9.65 -4.24 12.55
C LEU A 169 10.79 -3.90 13.51
N SER A 170 10.50 -3.67 14.79
CA SER A 170 11.49 -3.50 15.84
C SER A 170 12.06 -4.86 16.25
N ARG A 171 13.10 -5.35 15.56
CA ARG A 171 13.88 -6.50 16.02
C ARG A 171 14.96 -6.04 16.99
N ASP A 172 15.18 -6.80 18.06
CA ASP A 172 16.34 -6.58 18.92
C ASP A 172 17.59 -6.92 18.09
N PRO A 173 18.61 -6.05 18.01
CA PRO A 173 19.86 -6.37 17.34
C PRO A 173 20.50 -7.68 17.82
N ALA A 174 20.21 -8.11 19.06
CA ALA A 174 20.65 -9.41 19.59
C ALA A 174 20.03 -10.61 18.84
N ASP A 175 18.84 -10.46 18.25
CA ASP A 175 18.16 -11.50 17.48
C ASP A 175 18.71 -11.60 16.03
N GLU A 176 19.49 -10.62 15.55
CA GLU A 176 20.06 -10.61 14.20
C GLU A 176 21.25 -11.58 14.05
N GLU A 177 21.96 -11.88 15.14
CA GLU A 177 23.18 -12.72 15.11
C GLU A 177 22.84 -14.20 14.83
N GLU A 178 21.61 -14.64 15.08
CA GLU A 178 21.13 -16.01 14.82
C GLU A 178 20.55 -16.18 13.40
N LEU A 179 20.26 -15.07 12.70
CA LEU A 179 19.59 -15.03 11.39
C LEU A 179 20.55 -14.75 10.22
N VAL A 180 21.87 -14.87 10.43
CA VAL A 180 22.92 -14.49 9.46
C VAL A 180 22.78 -15.18 8.08
N ASP A 181 22.10 -16.33 7.98
CA ASP A 181 21.83 -17.02 6.71
C ASP A 181 20.54 -16.58 5.98
N LEU A 182 19.70 -15.74 6.60
CA LEU A 182 18.41 -15.26 6.07
C LEU A 182 18.50 -13.86 5.42
N ALA A 183 19.72 -13.46 5.06
CA ALA A 183 20.20 -12.10 4.75
C ALA A 183 19.56 -11.35 3.55
N ALA A 184 18.39 -11.73 3.04
CA ALA A 184 17.75 -11.01 1.93
C ALA A 184 16.94 -9.78 2.36
N VAL A 185 16.50 -9.72 3.63
CA VAL A 185 15.82 -8.55 4.19
C VAL A 185 16.74 -7.89 5.19
N THR A 186 17.25 -6.72 4.84
CA THR A 186 18.21 -5.99 5.67
C THR A 186 17.49 -4.99 6.59
N SER A 187 18.15 -4.56 7.66
CA SER A 187 17.67 -3.41 8.45
C SER A 187 17.48 -2.16 7.59
N ALA A 188 18.33 -1.99 6.57
CA ALA A 188 18.21 -0.90 5.59
C ALA A 188 16.89 -0.94 4.80
N ASP A 189 16.36 -2.13 4.49
CA ASP A 189 15.04 -2.24 3.84
C ASP A 189 13.93 -1.67 4.73
N PHE A 190 13.92 -2.00 6.01
CA PHE A 190 12.93 -1.47 6.94
C PHE A 190 13.11 0.03 7.19
N ASP A 191 14.34 0.53 7.18
CA ASP A 191 14.60 1.96 7.26
C ASP A 191 14.10 2.70 6.02
N ALA A 192 14.26 2.16 4.81
CA ALA A 192 13.66 2.73 3.62
C ALA A 192 12.12 2.72 3.66
N LEU A 193 11.51 1.69 4.25
CA LEU A 193 10.06 1.65 4.48
C LEU A 193 9.61 2.70 5.49
N ARG A 194 10.35 2.87 6.60
CA ARG A 194 10.10 3.94 7.59
C ARG A 194 10.28 5.33 6.98
N PHE A 195 11.23 5.49 6.07
CA PHE A 195 11.40 6.72 5.30
C PHE A 195 10.15 7.01 4.47
N ILE A 196 9.68 6.05 3.66
CA ILE A 196 8.47 6.22 2.83
C ILE A 196 7.26 6.59 3.70
N ASP A 197 7.05 5.89 4.82
CA ASP A 197 5.96 6.18 5.75
C ASP A 197 6.09 7.56 6.38
N ALA A 198 7.29 7.95 6.83
CA ALA A 198 7.54 9.29 7.38
C ALA A 198 7.25 10.38 6.36
N VAL A 199 7.56 10.12 5.08
CA VAL A 199 7.21 11.00 3.97
C VAL A 199 5.66 11.03 3.83
N GLU A 200 4.96 9.91 3.61
CA GLU A 200 3.49 9.89 3.47
C GLU A 200 2.74 10.54 4.65
N THR A 201 3.26 10.39 5.88
CA THR A 201 2.70 10.95 7.12
C THR A 201 3.14 12.39 7.42
N GLY A 202 4.01 12.97 6.58
CA GLY A 202 4.49 14.35 6.71
C GLY A 202 5.38 14.57 7.93
N ARG A 203 6.02 13.52 8.45
CA ARG A 203 7.05 13.55 9.49
C ARG A 203 8.40 13.89 8.86
N ILE A 204 8.51 15.12 8.37
CA ILE A 204 9.64 15.61 7.56
C ILE A 204 10.98 15.42 8.27
N ASP A 205 11.05 15.75 9.56
CA ASP A 205 12.29 15.65 10.35
C ASP A 205 12.74 14.18 10.49
N ASP A 206 11.81 13.25 10.71
CA ASP A 206 12.08 11.82 10.80
C ASP A 206 12.57 11.29 9.44
N ALA A 207 11.89 11.65 8.35
CA ALA A 207 12.27 11.25 7.00
C ALA A 207 13.69 11.74 6.64
N GLN A 208 14.03 13.00 6.98
CA GLN A 208 15.38 13.51 6.80
C GLN A 208 16.41 12.70 7.60
N ALA A 209 16.16 12.47 8.89
CA ALA A 209 17.08 11.74 9.75
C ALA A 209 17.37 10.33 9.21
N ILE A 210 16.33 9.64 8.72
CA ILE A 210 16.46 8.32 8.10
C ILE A 210 17.23 8.42 6.78
N ALA A 211 16.91 9.36 5.90
CA ALA A 211 17.61 9.54 4.62
C ALA A 211 19.11 9.80 4.80
N TYR A 212 19.51 10.52 5.85
CA TYR A 212 20.92 10.73 6.17
C TYR A 212 21.62 9.48 6.71
N ALA A 213 20.89 8.57 7.36
CA ALA A 213 21.43 7.37 7.98
C ALA A 213 21.51 6.19 6.99
N THR A 214 20.60 6.13 6.02
CA THR A 214 20.50 5.02 5.07
C THR A 214 21.43 5.24 3.86
N SER A 215 22.34 4.29 3.63
CA SER A 215 23.17 4.27 2.42
C SER A 215 22.39 3.69 1.24
N GLU A 216 22.36 4.37 0.09
CA GLU A 216 21.73 3.85 -1.15
C GLU A 216 22.32 2.50 -1.58
N GLU A 217 23.61 2.27 -1.34
CA GLU A 217 24.29 1.01 -1.69
C GLU A 217 23.78 -0.20 -0.87
N ALA A 218 23.10 0.05 0.26
CA ALA A 218 22.59 -0.99 1.15
C ALA A 218 21.16 -1.45 0.79
N LEU A 219 20.50 -0.79 -0.17
CA LEU A 219 19.10 -1.04 -0.52
C LEU A 219 18.98 -1.99 -1.71
N ASP A 220 17.93 -2.81 -1.69
CA ASP A 220 17.46 -3.47 -2.92
C ASP A 220 17.16 -2.41 -3.99
N GLY A 221 17.52 -2.70 -5.25
CA GLY A 221 17.44 -1.72 -6.34
C GLY A 221 16.04 -1.14 -6.56
N ARG A 222 14.96 -1.91 -6.30
CA ARG A 222 13.58 -1.39 -6.41
C ARG A 222 13.26 -0.44 -5.26
N LEU A 223 13.62 -0.82 -4.04
CA LEU A 223 13.36 -0.01 -2.86
C LEU A 223 14.21 1.27 -2.84
N GLY A 224 15.46 1.20 -3.30
CA GLY A 224 16.31 2.37 -3.52
C GLY A 224 15.72 3.34 -4.55
N ALA A 225 15.21 2.83 -5.69
CA ALA A 225 14.54 3.67 -6.68
C ALA A 225 13.27 4.33 -6.11
N LEU A 226 12.50 3.60 -5.32
CA LEU A 226 11.31 4.13 -4.65
C LEU A 226 11.68 5.22 -3.63
N MET A 227 12.69 4.98 -2.79
CA MET A 227 13.20 5.95 -1.83
C MET A 227 13.68 7.24 -2.52
N ALA A 228 14.41 7.13 -3.63
CA ALA A 228 14.85 8.29 -4.41
C ALA A 228 13.67 9.12 -4.97
N ALA A 229 12.59 8.47 -5.39
CA ALA A 229 11.38 9.17 -5.82
C ALA A 229 10.72 9.92 -4.65
N TYR A 230 10.64 9.29 -3.48
CA TYR A 230 10.09 9.90 -2.27
C TYR A 230 10.98 11.03 -1.71
N ASP A 231 12.29 11.00 -1.94
CA ASP A 231 13.19 12.10 -1.58
C ASP A 231 12.87 13.40 -2.34
N THR A 232 12.54 13.28 -3.63
CA THR A 232 12.09 14.44 -4.44
C THR A 232 10.82 15.08 -3.85
N VAL A 233 9.90 14.24 -3.38
CA VAL A 233 8.68 14.66 -2.72
C VAL A 233 8.97 15.33 -1.37
N LEU A 234 9.84 14.72 -0.57
CA LEU A 234 10.27 15.25 0.72
C LEU A 234 10.85 16.67 0.58
N MET A 235 11.73 16.88 -0.41
CA MET A 235 12.30 18.20 -0.72
C MET A 235 11.21 19.23 -1.05
N THR A 236 10.18 18.81 -1.78
CA THR A 236 9.04 19.67 -2.13
C THR A 236 8.24 20.09 -0.89
N TRP A 237 8.02 19.18 0.06
CA TRP A 237 7.33 19.53 1.30
C TRP A 237 8.15 20.35 2.26
N GLN A 238 9.45 20.09 2.37
CA GLN A 238 10.33 20.94 3.18
C GLN A 238 10.21 22.40 2.76
N LYS A 239 10.25 22.64 1.43
CA LYS A 239 10.05 23.98 0.88
C LYS A 239 8.65 24.52 1.19
N SER A 240 7.61 23.68 1.09
CA SER A 240 6.23 24.03 1.46
C SER A 240 6.10 24.48 2.92
N VAL A 241 6.63 23.69 3.86
CA VAL A 241 6.55 23.97 5.31
C VAL A 241 7.32 25.23 5.68
N LEU A 242 8.49 25.43 5.08
CA LEU A 242 9.31 26.62 5.29
C LEU A 242 8.77 27.88 4.57
N GLY A 243 7.73 27.75 3.75
CA GLY A 243 7.21 28.84 2.92
C GLY A 243 8.24 29.34 1.89
N LEU A 244 9.20 28.49 1.53
CA LEU A 244 10.20 28.80 0.52
C LEU A 244 9.58 28.57 -0.85
N VAL A 245 9.75 29.56 -1.71
CA VAL A 245 9.46 29.44 -3.13
C VAL A 245 10.45 28.41 -3.70
N LEU A 246 9.97 27.37 -4.38
CA LEU A 246 10.86 26.47 -5.13
C LEU A 246 11.67 27.35 -6.09
N ASP A 247 13.00 27.16 -6.19
CA ASP A 247 13.87 27.96 -7.07
C ASP A 247 13.25 28.21 -8.45
N GLU A 248 13.58 29.32 -9.11
CA GLU A 248 13.07 29.62 -10.45
C GLU A 248 13.31 28.47 -11.45
N ASP A 249 14.36 27.66 -11.21
CA ASP A 249 14.67 26.45 -11.97
C ASP A 249 13.66 25.30 -11.78
N ALA A 250 12.84 25.30 -10.73
CA ALA A 250 11.74 24.35 -10.57
C ALA A 250 10.64 24.55 -11.63
N GLY A 251 10.57 25.74 -12.25
CA GLY A 251 9.76 25.98 -13.44
C GLY A 251 10.22 25.18 -14.67
N ASN A 252 11.42 24.59 -14.62
CA ASN A 252 11.94 23.65 -15.62
C ASN A 252 11.78 22.18 -15.19
N SER A 253 11.12 21.89 -14.08
CA SER A 253 10.79 20.51 -13.73
C SER A 253 9.72 20.00 -14.69
N ASP A 254 10.08 19.00 -15.50
CA ASP A 254 9.12 18.27 -16.33
C ASP A 254 8.21 17.36 -15.49
N ASP A 255 8.47 17.21 -14.18
CA ASP A 255 7.63 16.45 -13.27
C ASP A 255 6.37 17.26 -12.88
N PRO A 256 5.18 16.85 -13.33
CA PRO A 256 3.97 17.59 -13.08
C PRO A 256 3.58 17.65 -11.60
N LEU A 257 3.97 16.65 -10.78
CA LEU A 257 3.74 16.68 -9.33
C LEU A 257 4.39 17.90 -8.72
N THR A 258 5.71 18.01 -8.89
CA THR A 258 6.51 19.12 -8.39
C THR A 258 5.96 20.46 -8.87
N LEU A 259 5.61 20.57 -10.16
CA LEU A 259 5.06 21.80 -10.74
C LEU A 259 3.72 22.20 -10.12
N SER A 260 2.79 21.25 -9.97
CA SER A 260 1.48 21.53 -9.36
C SER A 260 1.59 21.95 -7.90
N LEU A 261 2.48 21.31 -7.14
CA LEU A 261 2.70 21.62 -5.72
C LEU A 261 3.30 23.02 -5.57
N ASP A 262 4.25 23.41 -6.43
CA ASP A 262 4.78 24.77 -6.48
C ASP A 262 3.67 25.80 -6.74
N MET A 263 2.86 25.57 -7.78
CA MET A 263 1.76 26.45 -8.14
C MET A 263 0.72 26.57 -7.03
N LEU A 264 0.37 25.47 -6.35
CA LEU A 264 -0.51 25.46 -5.17
C LEU A 264 0.09 26.30 -4.04
N MET A 265 1.38 26.14 -3.74
CA MET A 265 2.07 26.91 -2.71
C MET A 265 2.13 28.40 -3.02
N ARG A 266 2.38 28.77 -4.28
CA ARG A 266 2.39 30.16 -4.77
C ARG A 266 0.98 30.74 -4.93
N ARG A 267 -0.06 29.90 -4.80
CA ARG A 267 -1.46 30.24 -5.10
C ARG A 267 -1.66 30.73 -6.53
N ASP A 268 -0.87 30.22 -7.47
CA ASP A 268 -0.92 30.58 -8.88
C ASP A 268 -2.06 29.85 -9.61
N ARG A 269 -3.28 30.36 -9.45
CA ARG A 269 -4.46 29.79 -10.12
C ARG A 269 -4.36 29.81 -11.65
N GLY A 270 -3.63 30.77 -12.23
CA GLY A 270 -3.44 30.84 -13.68
C GLY A 270 -2.57 29.69 -14.20
N GLY A 271 -1.46 29.41 -13.50
CA GLY A 271 -0.62 28.25 -13.76
C GLY A 271 -1.38 26.93 -13.58
N LEU A 272 -2.17 26.79 -12.51
CA LEU A 272 -2.98 25.58 -12.29
C LEU A 272 -3.99 25.33 -13.40
N LEU A 273 -4.67 26.37 -13.89
CA LEU A 273 -5.59 26.26 -15.04
C LEU A 273 -4.86 25.77 -16.30
N HIS A 274 -3.69 26.35 -16.59
CA HIS A 274 -2.89 25.93 -17.74
C HIS A 274 -2.39 24.48 -17.60
N LEU A 275 -2.00 24.08 -16.39
CA LEU A 275 -1.64 22.70 -16.09
C LEU A 275 -2.84 21.75 -16.29
N ILE A 276 -4.06 22.21 -16.00
CA ILE A 276 -5.29 21.45 -16.28
C ILE A 276 -5.56 21.26 -17.77
N GLU A 277 -5.29 22.27 -18.58
CA GLU A 277 -5.51 22.16 -20.03
C GLU A 277 -4.48 21.27 -20.73
N THR A 278 -3.29 21.16 -20.16
CA THR A 278 -2.16 20.45 -20.78
C THR A 278 -2.01 19.01 -20.31
N TRP A 279 -2.62 18.65 -19.18
CA TRP A 279 -2.37 17.37 -18.53
C TRP A 279 -3.60 16.45 -18.50
N ASN A 280 -3.39 15.14 -18.64
CA ASN A 280 -4.47 14.16 -18.66
C ASN A 280 -4.80 13.69 -17.22
N TYR A 281 -5.80 14.31 -16.59
CA TYR A 281 -6.22 14.03 -15.21
C TYR A 281 -6.60 12.57 -14.95
N GLU A 282 -7.06 11.87 -15.98
CA GLU A 282 -7.61 10.52 -15.85
C GLU A 282 -6.54 9.48 -15.51
N GLU A 283 -5.28 9.70 -15.91
CA GLU A 283 -4.18 8.74 -15.76
C GLU A 283 -3.53 8.76 -14.37
N ILE A 284 -3.61 9.86 -13.63
CA ILE A 284 -2.82 10.08 -12.39
C ILE A 284 -3.52 9.51 -11.14
N ASP A 285 -4.85 9.42 -11.19
CA ASP A 285 -5.68 9.15 -10.02
C ASP A 285 -5.85 7.63 -9.71
N THR A 286 -5.09 6.76 -10.38
CA THR A 286 -5.08 5.32 -10.12
C THR A 286 -4.07 4.88 -9.05
N ALA A 287 -3.21 5.79 -8.57
CA ALA A 287 -2.26 5.48 -7.51
C ALA A 287 -2.88 5.67 -6.10
N SER A 288 -2.59 4.74 -5.18
CA SER A 288 -2.90 4.88 -3.75
C SER A 288 -1.94 5.81 -3.00
N THR A 289 -0.83 6.17 -3.63
CA THR A 289 0.24 6.99 -3.05
C THR A 289 -0.06 8.49 -3.15
N LEU A 290 0.87 9.30 -2.63
CA LEU A 290 0.98 10.74 -2.80
C LEU A 290 0.38 11.36 -4.07
N TYR A 291 0.73 10.73 -5.19
CA TYR A 291 0.46 11.18 -6.54
C TYR A 291 -1.03 11.07 -6.86
N GLY A 292 -1.71 10.08 -6.29
CA GLY A 292 -3.13 9.85 -6.51
C GLY A 292 -4.03 11.03 -6.14
N TYR A 293 -3.61 11.87 -5.20
CA TYR A 293 -4.39 13.02 -4.76
C TYR A 293 -4.18 14.28 -5.59
N GLN A 294 -3.27 14.27 -6.57
CA GLN A 294 -2.90 15.48 -7.28
C GLN A 294 -4.04 16.07 -8.10
N SER A 295 -4.74 15.24 -8.89
CA SER A 295 -5.93 15.65 -9.65
C SER A 295 -7.00 16.25 -8.73
N LEU A 296 -7.22 15.61 -7.58
CA LEU A 296 -8.19 16.07 -6.58
C LEU A 296 -7.79 17.41 -5.96
N ARG A 297 -6.51 17.60 -5.60
CA ARG A 297 -5.99 18.89 -5.11
C ARG A 297 -6.21 20.00 -6.13
N LEU A 298 -6.00 19.71 -7.42
CA LEU A 298 -6.17 20.67 -8.51
C LEU A 298 -7.63 21.07 -8.69
N ALA A 299 -8.55 20.10 -8.73
CA ALA A 299 -9.98 20.36 -8.79
C ALA A 299 -10.46 21.21 -7.61
N LEU A 300 -10.05 20.87 -6.38
CA LEU A 300 -10.36 21.64 -5.17
C LEU A 300 -9.81 23.07 -5.25
N ALA A 301 -8.54 23.23 -5.66
CA ALA A 301 -7.87 24.52 -5.77
C ALA A 301 -8.54 25.48 -6.77
N LEU A 302 -9.08 24.92 -7.86
CA LEU A 302 -9.89 25.65 -8.83
C LEU A 302 -11.35 25.85 -8.41
N ARG A 303 -11.75 25.28 -7.27
CA ARG A 303 -13.12 25.29 -6.75
C ARG A 303 -14.12 24.59 -7.69
N ASP A 304 -13.66 23.57 -8.39
CA ASP A 304 -14.50 22.69 -9.20
C ASP A 304 -15.04 21.56 -8.32
N GLU A 305 -16.18 21.83 -7.67
CA GLU A 305 -16.82 20.92 -6.71
C GLU A 305 -17.25 19.59 -7.37
N GLU A 306 -17.80 19.66 -8.59
CA GLU A 306 -18.30 18.49 -9.32
C GLU A 306 -17.15 17.55 -9.70
N LEU A 307 -16.07 18.09 -10.24
CA LEU A 307 -14.89 17.30 -10.59
C LEU A 307 -14.23 16.71 -9.34
N ALA A 308 -14.06 17.50 -8.27
CA ALA A 308 -13.47 17.02 -7.02
C ALA A 308 -14.30 15.89 -6.39
N SER A 309 -15.63 16.03 -6.37
CA SER A 309 -16.55 14.97 -5.91
C SER A 309 -16.42 13.71 -6.76
N THR A 310 -16.41 13.85 -8.08
CA THR A 310 -16.27 12.72 -9.02
C THR A 310 -14.95 11.97 -8.83
N LEU A 311 -13.83 12.70 -8.70
CA LEU A 311 -12.51 12.10 -8.47
C LEU A 311 -12.46 11.36 -7.13
N LEU A 312 -12.95 11.97 -6.05
CA LEU A 312 -12.96 11.33 -4.74
C LEU A 312 -13.82 10.05 -4.70
N GLU A 313 -14.99 10.06 -5.34
CA GLU A 313 -15.84 8.87 -5.45
C GLU A 313 -15.21 7.80 -6.35
N ARG A 314 -14.53 8.19 -7.43
CA ARG A 314 -13.79 7.27 -8.29
C ARG A 314 -12.70 6.53 -7.51
N ARG A 315 -11.93 7.24 -6.69
CA ARG A 315 -10.91 6.62 -5.81
C ARG A 315 -11.53 5.61 -4.85
N ARG A 316 -12.62 6.00 -4.17
CA ARG A 316 -13.32 5.14 -3.21
C ARG A 316 -13.88 3.88 -3.85
N SER A 317 -14.53 4.03 -5.00
CA SER A 317 -15.09 2.91 -5.78
C SER A 317 -14.02 1.99 -6.37
N ALA A 318 -12.81 2.50 -6.63
CA ALA A 318 -11.64 1.71 -7.00
C ALA A 318 -10.93 1.04 -5.81
N GLY A 319 -11.47 1.14 -4.59
CA GLY A 319 -10.86 0.56 -3.40
C GLY A 319 -9.56 1.25 -2.96
N LEU A 320 -9.26 2.44 -3.48
CA LEU A 320 -8.10 3.26 -3.10
C LEU A 320 -8.38 4.05 -1.82
N LYS A 321 -8.88 3.36 -0.80
CA LYS A 321 -9.23 3.95 0.49
C LYS A 321 -7.96 4.38 1.21
N HIS A 322 -7.92 5.63 1.63
CA HIS A 322 -6.81 6.16 2.40
C HIS A 322 -7.31 7.21 3.40
N TRP A 323 -6.67 7.32 4.56
CA TRP A 323 -7.17 8.18 5.64
C TRP A 323 -7.23 9.67 5.25
N LEU A 324 -6.41 10.08 4.28
CA LEU A 324 -6.41 11.42 3.70
C LEU A 324 -7.68 11.74 2.89
N ASP A 325 -8.47 10.74 2.50
CA ASP A 325 -9.79 10.96 1.86
C ASP A 325 -10.71 11.82 2.73
N ASP A 326 -10.63 11.71 4.06
CA ASP A 326 -11.41 12.53 4.98
C ASP A 326 -10.97 14.00 4.98
N VAL A 327 -9.68 14.29 4.74
CA VAL A 327 -9.19 15.67 4.57
C VAL A 327 -9.73 16.27 3.29
N MET A 328 -9.69 15.50 2.19
CA MET A 328 -10.18 15.95 0.89
C MET A 328 -11.71 16.15 0.90
N GLU A 329 -12.44 15.23 1.54
CA GLU A 329 -13.88 15.34 1.78
C GLU A 329 -14.23 16.59 2.59
N ALA A 330 -13.47 16.88 3.66
CA ALA A 330 -13.70 18.08 4.46
C ALA A 330 -13.53 19.36 3.62
N ARG A 331 -12.50 19.41 2.77
CA ARG A 331 -12.26 20.54 1.85
C ARG A 331 -13.39 20.68 0.82
N LEU A 332 -13.85 19.57 0.25
CA LEU A 332 -14.99 19.53 -0.67
C LEU A 332 -16.26 20.06 0.01
N GLN A 333 -16.55 19.62 1.23
CA GLN A 333 -17.72 20.07 2.00
C GLN A 333 -17.63 21.55 2.39
N LEU A 334 -16.42 22.07 2.66
CA LEU A 334 -16.19 23.51 2.84
C LEU A 334 -16.49 24.31 1.56
N LEU A 335 -16.11 23.79 0.39
CA LEU A 335 -16.41 24.42 -0.91
C LEU A 335 -17.92 24.49 -1.15
N ALA A 336 -18.64 23.41 -0.84
CA ALA A 336 -20.09 23.32 -0.91
C ALA A 336 -20.82 24.20 0.14
N GLY A 337 -20.09 24.72 1.14
CA GLY A 337 -20.64 25.52 2.23
C GLY A 337 -21.28 24.71 3.36
N ASP A 338 -21.14 23.38 3.35
CA ASP A 338 -21.60 22.51 4.44
C ASP A 338 -20.55 22.41 5.55
N LEU A 339 -20.55 23.42 6.42
CA LEU A 339 -19.63 23.50 7.55
C LEU A 339 -19.78 22.34 8.55
N ALA A 340 -20.98 21.77 8.68
CA ALA A 340 -21.26 20.72 9.65
C ALA A 340 -20.69 19.39 9.18
N ALA A 341 -20.94 19.02 7.91
CA ALA A 341 -20.33 17.86 7.29
C ALA A 341 -18.80 18.00 7.28
N ALA A 342 -18.29 19.18 6.84
CA ALA A 342 -16.85 19.43 6.78
C ALA A 342 -16.16 19.21 8.12
N SER A 343 -16.79 19.66 9.21
CA SER A 343 -16.27 19.46 10.57
C SER A 343 -16.23 17.99 10.96
N LEU A 344 -17.25 17.21 10.58
CA LEU A 344 -17.29 15.78 10.87
C LEU A 344 -16.18 15.03 10.14
N SER A 345 -16.01 15.29 8.85
CA SER A 345 -14.96 14.69 8.03
C SER A 345 -13.57 15.08 8.54
N PHE A 346 -13.37 16.36 8.87
CA PHE A 346 -12.09 16.82 9.42
C PHE A 346 -11.79 16.22 10.80
N CYS A 347 -12.81 16.00 11.65
CA CYS A 347 -12.61 15.29 12.91
C CYS A 347 -12.15 13.84 12.69
N ARG A 348 -12.73 13.11 11.72
CA ARG A 348 -12.27 11.76 11.37
C ARG A 348 -10.83 11.80 10.85
N ALA A 349 -10.52 12.74 9.96
CA ALA A 349 -9.17 12.91 9.42
C ALA A 349 -8.13 13.15 10.53
N ILE A 350 -8.39 14.07 11.46
CA ILE A 350 -7.45 14.40 12.53
C ILE A 350 -7.23 13.22 13.45
N ARG A 351 -8.29 12.51 13.81
CA ARG A 351 -8.16 11.34 14.66
C ARG A 351 -7.36 10.22 13.99
N ARG A 352 -7.54 10.01 12.67
CA ARG A 352 -6.77 9.01 11.91
C ARG A 352 -5.32 9.45 11.79
N ALA A 353 -5.10 10.73 11.55
CA ALA A 353 -3.78 11.31 11.53
C ALA A 353 -3.08 11.22 12.91
N GLU A 354 -3.78 11.36 14.03
CA GLU A 354 -3.19 11.12 15.35
C GLU A 354 -2.78 9.66 15.53
N ALA A 355 -3.66 8.72 15.15
CA ALA A 355 -3.39 7.28 15.22
C ALA A 355 -2.18 6.87 14.37
N TYR A 356 -2.03 7.48 13.19
CA TYR A 356 -0.94 7.18 12.26
C TYR A 356 0.26 8.12 12.35
N HIS A 357 0.31 8.97 13.37
CA HIS A 357 1.34 10.01 13.51
C HIS A 357 1.49 10.94 12.28
N ALA A 358 0.39 11.14 11.55
CA ALA A 358 0.30 11.84 10.28
C ALA A 358 -0.24 13.28 10.37
N LEU A 359 -0.16 13.92 11.55
CA LEU A 359 -0.60 15.32 11.72
C LEU A 359 0.20 16.29 10.83
N GLY A 360 1.48 16.02 10.60
CA GLY A 360 2.33 16.82 9.70
C GLY A 360 1.77 16.83 8.27
N ARG A 361 1.27 15.69 7.80
CA ARG A 361 0.61 15.58 6.50
C ARG A 361 -0.68 16.39 6.42
N VAL A 362 -1.49 16.42 7.48
CA VAL A 362 -2.70 17.28 7.53
C VAL A 362 -2.32 18.77 7.42
N ASP A 363 -1.27 19.21 8.13
CA ASP A 363 -0.78 20.60 8.02
C ASP A 363 -0.35 20.94 6.58
N ILE A 364 0.39 20.05 5.92
CA ILE A 364 0.79 20.21 4.52
C ILE A 364 -0.44 20.39 3.61
N GLU A 365 -1.46 19.54 3.72
CA GLU A 365 -2.67 19.65 2.88
C GLU A 365 -3.43 20.96 3.13
N LEU A 366 -3.52 21.42 4.37
CA LEU A 366 -4.17 22.70 4.69
C LEU A 366 -3.40 23.90 4.13
N ARG A 367 -2.06 23.84 4.06
CA ARG A 367 -1.24 24.87 3.42
C ARG A 367 -1.45 24.91 1.91
N LEU A 368 -1.62 23.74 1.29
CA LEU A 368 -1.91 23.59 -0.14
C LEU A 368 -3.36 23.94 -0.50
N ALA A 369 -4.28 24.04 0.47
CA ALA A 369 -5.70 24.31 0.28
C ALA A 369 -5.99 25.80 -0.04
N ILE A 370 -5.64 26.25 -1.25
CA ILE A 370 -5.82 27.65 -1.68
C ILE A 370 -7.28 28.09 -1.77
N GLU A 371 -8.20 27.14 -1.83
CA GLU A 371 -9.64 27.35 -1.82
C GLU A 371 -10.21 27.58 -0.41
N THR A 372 -9.47 27.17 0.61
CA THR A 372 -9.89 27.24 2.01
C THR A 372 -9.35 28.51 2.67
N SER A 373 -10.24 29.30 3.28
CA SER A 373 -9.84 30.49 4.02
C SER A 373 -9.30 30.14 5.41
N PRO A 374 -8.38 30.94 5.99
CA PRO A 374 -7.89 30.72 7.35
C PRO A 374 -9.01 30.63 8.41
N MET A 375 -10.09 31.39 8.22
CA MET A 375 -11.25 31.36 9.12
C MET A 375 -11.99 30.01 9.09
N GLN A 376 -12.08 29.37 7.92
CA GLN A 376 -12.64 28.02 7.80
C GLN A 376 -11.75 26.98 8.49
N VAL A 377 -10.42 27.09 8.36
CA VAL A 377 -9.49 26.20 9.08
C VAL A 377 -9.65 26.36 10.60
N MET A 378 -9.73 27.60 11.10
CA MET A 378 -9.97 27.88 12.52
C MET A 378 -11.31 27.29 13.00
N TYR A 379 -12.36 27.37 12.17
CA TYR A 379 -13.66 26.80 12.47
C TYR A 379 -13.60 25.27 12.62
N LEU A 380 -12.94 24.59 11.68
CA LEU A 380 -12.75 23.14 11.73
C LEU A 380 -11.95 22.73 12.99
N GLY A 381 -10.89 23.47 13.30
CA GLY A 381 -10.05 23.24 14.48
C GLY A 381 -10.81 23.32 15.80
N HIS A 382 -11.73 24.28 15.94
CA HIS A 382 -12.50 24.46 17.17
C HIS A 382 -13.40 23.25 17.51
N ARG A 383 -13.97 22.61 16.49
CA ARG A 383 -14.93 21.50 16.65
C ARG A 383 -14.31 20.17 17.09
N ILE A 384 -13.02 19.97 16.83
CA ILE A 384 -12.31 18.74 17.24
C ILE A 384 -12.27 18.61 18.76
N SER A 385 -12.08 19.73 19.46
CA SER A 385 -11.97 19.76 20.92
C SER A 385 -13.22 19.29 21.67
N GLU A 386 -14.37 19.21 21.00
CA GLU A 386 -15.67 18.89 21.61
C GLU A 386 -16.01 17.39 21.59
N LYS A 387 -15.25 16.54 20.88
CA LYS A 387 -15.62 15.13 20.64
C LYS A 387 -14.49 14.13 20.94
N ALA A 388 -14.55 13.59 22.17
CA ALA A 388 -14.29 12.21 22.61
C ALA A 388 -12.98 11.48 22.24
N SER A 389 -12.49 10.72 23.24
CA SER A 389 -11.43 9.72 23.16
C SER A 389 -11.73 8.65 22.11
N TRP A 390 -10.88 8.55 21.08
CA TRP A 390 -10.85 7.39 20.21
C TRP A 390 -9.89 6.36 20.80
N ASN A 391 -10.37 5.13 20.99
CA ASN A 391 -9.47 4.00 21.19
C ASN A 391 -9.23 3.37 19.83
N TYR A 392 -8.00 3.50 19.34
CA TYR A 392 -7.59 2.75 18.17
C TYR A 392 -7.57 1.25 18.54
N PRO A 393 -8.08 0.37 17.69
CA PRO A 393 -8.05 -1.07 17.93
C PRO A 393 -6.59 -1.53 17.92
N LEU A 394 -6.29 -2.54 18.73
CA LEU A 394 -5.01 -3.22 18.60
C LEU A 394 -4.97 -3.88 17.22
N ASN A 395 -3.87 -3.70 16.49
CA ASN A 395 -3.58 -4.48 15.29
C ASN A 395 -3.75 -5.98 15.62
N PRO A 396 -4.34 -6.80 14.72
CA PRO A 396 -4.46 -8.24 14.88
C PRO A 396 -3.19 -8.94 15.38
N PHE A 397 -2.01 -8.59 14.87
CA PHE A 397 -0.71 -9.11 15.34
C PHE A 397 -0.45 -8.80 16.81
N THR A 398 -0.70 -7.55 17.21
CA THR A 398 -0.51 -7.12 18.61
C THR A 398 -1.51 -7.82 19.53
N ALA A 399 -2.75 -8.00 19.06
CA ALA A 399 -3.78 -8.72 19.80
C ALA A 399 -3.43 -10.22 19.95
N VAL A 400 -2.96 -10.87 18.88
CA VAL A 400 -2.50 -12.27 18.89
C VAL A 400 -1.30 -12.45 19.82
N LYS A 401 -0.30 -11.55 19.78
CA LYS A 401 0.83 -11.54 20.72
C LYS A 401 0.39 -11.39 22.18
N LYS A 402 -0.75 -10.74 22.43
CA LYS A 402 -1.39 -10.60 23.75
C LYS A 402 -2.31 -11.77 24.12
N GLY A 403 -2.36 -12.83 23.31
CA GLY A 403 -3.12 -14.04 23.57
C GLY A 403 -4.59 -13.98 23.14
N VAL A 404 -5.00 -12.97 22.35
CA VAL A 404 -6.31 -12.96 21.68
C VAL A 404 -6.28 -14.00 20.57
N SER A 405 -7.38 -14.74 20.37
CA SER A 405 -7.44 -15.67 19.24
C SER A 405 -7.32 -14.90 17.92
N ARG A 406 -6.72 -15.51 16.91
CA ARG A 406 -6.52 -14.86 15.61
C ARG A 406 -7.83 -14.39 15.00
N ASP A 407 -8.85 -15.23 15.03
CA ASP A 407 -10.14 -14.94 14.40
C ASP A 407 -10.84 -13.80 15.14
N ASP A 408 -10.81 -13.79 16.49
CA ASP A 408 -11.34 -12.68 17.29
C ASP A 408 -10.56 -11.37 17.06
N ALA A 409 -9.23 -11.46 16.90
CA ALA A 409 -8.37 -10.31 16.66
C ALA A 409 -8.65 -9.67 15.30
N ILE A 410 -8.83 -10.49 14.26
CA ILE A 410 -9.20 -10.02 12.91
C ILE A 410 -10.62 -9.47 12.92
N GLU A 411 -11.59 -10.14 13.56
CA GLU A 411 -12.98 -9.67 13.62
C GLU A 411 -13.10 -8.34 14.38
N ALA A 412 -12.44 -8.21 15.55
CA ALA A 412 -12.43 -6.96 16.31
C ALA A 412 -11.81 -5.80 15.54
N TRP A 413 -10.75 -6.07 14.77
CA TRP A 413 -10.13 -5.09 13.90
C TRP A 413 -11.05 -4.72 12.72
N ARG A 414 -11.72 -5.68 12.06
CA ARG A 414 -12.72 -5.40 11.01
C ARG A 414 -13.89 -4.58 11.51
N ASP A 415 -14.45 -4.93 12.66
CA ASP A 415 -15.57 -4.21 13.28
C ASP A 415 -15.20 -2.75 13.54
N SER A 416 -13.95 -2.51 13.91
CA SER A 416 -13.50 -1.15 14.14
C SER A 416 -13.32 -0.32 12.87
N LEU A 417 -12.95 -0.95 11.76
CA LEU A 417 -12.81 -0.30 10.46
C LEU A 417 -14.16 -0.03 9.79
N SER A 418 -15.17 -0.85 10.10
CA SER A 418 -16.52 -0.77 9.52
C SER A 418 -17.49 0.13 10.28
N ASN A 419 -17.19 0.47 11.53
CA ASN A 419 -17.99 1.39 12.36
C ASN A 419 -17.70 2.88 12.12
N ASP A 420 -16.83 3.20 11.14
CA ASP A 420 -16.56 4.54 10.60
C ASP A 420 -17.24 4.74 9.24
#